data_AF-A0A6N7HYW9-F1
#
_entry.id   AF-A0A6N7HYW9-F1
#
_cell.length_a   1.000
_cell.length_b   1.000
_cell.length_c   1.000
_cell.angle_alpha   90.00
_cell.angle_beta   90.00
_cell.angle_gamma   90.00
#
_symmetry.space_group_name_H-M   'P 1'
#
loop_
_entity.id
_entity.type
_entity.pdbx_description
1 polymer ?
#
loop_
_entity_poly.entity_id
_entity_poly.type
_entity_poly.pdbx_seq_one_letter_code
_entity_poly.pdbx_strand_id
1 'polypeptide(L)' 'MVARQDRELLTRLSQVNQQVGAAALELLHRQDGGELPAEGLRALGEHLRQLTDDLLARADELDGRVIDAEQRDP' A
#
# COMPACT_ATOMS: atom_id res chain seq x y z
N MET A 1 -14.16 -15.44 8.97
CA MET A 1 -14.06 -15.19 7.51
C MET A 1 -13.49 -13.80 7.31
N VAL A 2 -12.45 -13.66 6.48
CA VAL A 2 -11.90 -12.34 6.11
C VAL A 2 -12.94 -11.57 5.26
N ALA A 3 -13.11 -10.25 5.43
CA ALA A 3 -14.05 -9.51 4.59
C ALA A 3 -13.54 -9.46 3.13
N ARG A 4 -14.43 -9.27 2.16
CA ARG A 4 -14.03 -9.19 0.74
C ARG A 4 -13.02 -8.07 0.50
N GLN A 5 -13.24 -6.92 1.10
CA GLN A 5 -12.37 -5.74 1.02
C GLN A 5 -10.96 -6.03 1.57
N ASP A 6 -10.84 -6.75 2.68
CA ASP A 6 -9.54 -7.12 3.26
C ASP A 6 -8.77 -8.08 2.33
N ARG A 7 -9.46 -9.03 1.69
CA ARG A 7 -8.84 -9.90 0.68
C ARG A 7 -8.31 -9.11 -0.50
N GLU A 8 -9.10 -8.16 -1.00
CA GLU A 8 -8.70 -7.29 -2.11
C GLU A 8 -7.46 -6.44 -1.75
N LEU A 9 -7.41 -5.89 -0.53
CA LEU A 9 -6.23 -5.19 -0.02
C LEU A 9 -4.99 -6.10 0.05
N LEU A 10 -5.13 -7.31 0.59
CA LEU A 10 -4.03 -8.27 0.68
C LEU A 10 -3.55 -8.73 -0.70
N THR A 11 -4.46 -8.88 -1.68
CA THR A 11 -4.08 -9.17 -3.07
C THR A 11 -3.28 -8.02 -3.68
N ARG A 12 -3.72 -6.77 -3.50
CA ARG A 12 -2.98 -5.60 -4.00
C ARG A 12 -1.61 -5.45 -3.32
N LEU A 13 -1.53 -5.67 -2.01
CA LEU A 13 -0.26 -5.71 -1.28
C LEU A 13 0.68 -6.78 -1.82
N SER A 14 0.17 -7.99 -2.10
CA SER A 14 0.97 -9.07 -2.69
C SER A 14 1.48 -8.70 -4.08
N GLN A 15 0.65 -8.07 -4.92
CA GLN A 15 1.05 -7.61 -6.25
C GLN A 15 2.16 -6.55 -6.17
N VAL A 16 2.01 -5.54 -5.30
CA VAL A 16 3.05 -4.53 -5.08
C VAL A 16 4.34 -5.18 -4.60
N ASN A 17 4.30 -6.07 -3.61
CA ASN A 17 5.48 -6.78 -3.12
C ASN A 17 6.21 -7.57 -4.23
N GLN A 18 5.47 -8.19 -5.15
CA GLN A 18 6.06 -8.91 -6.28
C GLN A 18 6.74 -7.97 -7.30
N GLN A 19 6.29 -6.72 -7.40
CA GLN A 19 6.75 -5.76 -8.40
C GLN A 19 7.85 -4.81 -7.88
N VAL A 20 7.87 -4.52 -6.58
CA VAL A 20 8.82 -3.55 -5.97
C VAL A 20 10.27 -3.91 -6.24
N GLY A 21 10.64 -5.20 -6.16
CA GLY A 21 12.01 -5.64 -6.45
C GLY A 21 12.42 -5.35 -7.90
N ALA A 22 11.54 -5.64 -8.86
CA ALA A 22 11.79 -5.36 -10.27
C ALA A 22 11.88 -3.85 -10.54
N ALA A 23 11.00 -3.05 -9.95
CA ALA A 23 11.03 -1.59 -10.05
C ALA A 23 12.33 -1.00 -9.46
N ALA A 24 12.78 -1.49 -8.31
CA ALA A 24 14.04 -1.06 -7.69
C ALA A 24 15.26 -1.37 -8.59
N LEU A 25 15.28 -2.57 -9.20
CA LEU A 25 16.32 -2.93 -10.16
C LEU A 25 16.24 -2.05 -11.41
N GLU A 26 15.07 -1.79 -11.94
CA GLU A 26 14.92 -0.91 -13.11
C GLU A 26 15.43 0.51 -12.83
N LEU A 27 15.13 1.07 -11.65
CA LEU A 27 15.67 2.36 -11.21
C LEU A 27 17.20 2.35 -11.13
N LEU A 28 17.79 1.25 -10.63
CA LEU A 28 19.24 1.03 -10.58
C LEU A 28 19.86 0.97 -11.99
N HIS A 29 19.19 0.31 -12.96
CA HIS A 29 19.69 0.23 -14.34
C HIS A 29 19.57 1.56 -15.10
N ARG A 30 18.61 2.40 -14.74
CA ARG A 30 18.39 3.72 -15.35
C ARG A 30 19.18 4.85 -14.67
N GLN A 31 20.10 4.51 -13.78
CA GLN A 31 20.97 5.49 -13.16
C GLN A 31 21.82 6.22 -14.19
N ASP A 32 22.02 7.50 -13.96
CA ASP A 32 22.94 8.33 -14.74
C ASP A 32 23.89 9.05 -13.78
N GLY A 33 25.19 8.95 -14.02
CA GLY A 33 26.21 9.51 -13.12
C GLY A 33 26.20 8.97 -11.68
N GLY A 34 25.54 7.83 -11.42
CA GLY A 34 25.35 7.28 -10.06
C GLY A 34 24.13 7.84 -9.32
N GLU A 35 23.34 8.70 -9.96
CA GLU A 35 22.09 9.23 -9.43
C GLU A 35 20.89 8.44 -9.94
N LEU A 36 19.90 8.25 -9.07
CA LEU A 36 18.63 7.59 -9.43
C LEU A 36 17.70 8.56 -10.17
N PRO A 37 16.94 8.11 -11.17
CA PRO A 37 16.02 8.97 -11.91
C PRO A 37 14.88 9.45 -11.00
N ALA A 38 14.81 10.77 -10.78
CA ALA A 38 13.82 11.38 -9.90
C ALA A 38 12.37 11.08 -10.30
N GLU A 39 12.09 11.00 -11.60
CA GLU A 39 10.76 10.61 -12.11
C GLU A 39 10.37 9.20 -11.67
N GLY A 40 11.29 8.25 -11.81
CA GLY A 40 11.05 6.87 -11.41
C GLY A 40 10.87 6.72 -9.89
N LEU A 41 11.63 7.48 -9.09
CA LEU A 41 11.44 7.55 -7.63
C LEU A 41 10.06 8.10 -7.25
N ARG A 42 9.61 9.17 -7.93
CA ARG A 42 8.26 9.74 -7.69
C ARG A 42 7.18 8.73 -8.03
N ALA A 43 7.26 8.10 -9.21
CA ALA A 43 6.28 7.12 -9.64
C ALA A 43 6.17 5.94 -8.65
N LEU A 44 7.29 5.38 -8.22
CA LEU A 44 7.30 4.31 -7.21
C LEU A 44 6.71 4.79 -5.87
N GLY A 45 7.10 5.98 -5.42
CA GLY A 45 6.59 6.58 -4.19
C GLY A 45 5.07 6.79 -4.22
N GLU A 46 4.52 7.25 -5.34
CA GLU A 46 3.07 7.45 -5.51
C GLU A 46 2.28 6.13 -5.45
N HIS A 47 2.80 5.06 -6.05
CA HIS A 47 2.17 3.73 -6.00
C HIS A 47 2.16 3.18 -4.56
N LEU A 48 3.28 3.32 -3.85
CA LEU A 48 3.39 2.91 -2.46
C LEU A 48 2.46 3.72 -1.56
N ARG A 49 2.42 5.05 -1.75
CA ARG A 49 1.54 5.94 -0.98
C ARG A 49 0.08 5.54 -1.12
N GLN A 50 -0.39 5.27 -2.35
CA GLN A 50 -1.78 4.86 -2.55
C GLN A 50 -2.13 3.57 -1.80
N LEU A 51 -1.25 2.56 -1.82
CA LEU A 51 -1.48 1.33 -1.06
C LEU A 51 -1.47 1.59 0.45
N THR A 52 -0.56 2.43 0.94
CA THR A 52 -0.50 2.83 2.35
C THR A 52 -1.78 3.54 2.77
N ASP A 53 -2.28 4.50 1.98
CA ASP A 53 -3.51 5.23 2.24
C ASP A 53 -4.71 4.27 2.32
N ASP A 54 -4.81 3.31 1.40
CA ASP A 54 -5.88 2.31 1.38
C ASP A 54 -5.85 1.39 2.62
N LEU A 55 -4.65 1.02 3.09
CA LEU A 55 -4.47 0.21 4.30
C LEU A 55 -4.85 0.98 5.56
N LEU A 56 -4.41 2.23 5.67
CA LEU A 56 -4.72 3.10 6.81
C LEU A 56 -6.21 3.41 6.89
N ALA A 57 -6.84 3.78 5.77
CA ALA A 57 -8.28 4.01 5.72
C ALA A 57 -9.06 2.79 6.18
N ARG A 58 -8.60 1.58 5.82
CA ARG A 58 -9.24 0.35 6.30
C ARG A 58 -9.03 0.12 7.79
N ALA A 59 -7.87 0.44 8.35
CA ALA A 59 -7.65 0.37 9.78
C ALA A 59 -8.59 1.33 10.52
N ASP A 60 -8.69 2.58 10.06
CA ASP A 60 -9.60 3.59 10.63
C ASP A 60 -11.07 3.12 10.59
N GLU A 61 -11.52 2.51 9.48
CA GLU A 61 -12.86 1.91 9.37
C GLU A 61 -13.10 0.80 10.42
N LEU A 62 -12.09 -0.03 10.69
CA LEU A 62 -12.20 -1.13 11.64
C LEU A 62 -12.23 -0.59 13.07
N ASP A 63 -11.34 0.34 13.40
CA ASP A 63 -11.29 0.98 14.72
C ASP A 63 -12.61 1.73 15.01
N GLY A 64 -13.15 2.45 14.03
CA GLY A 64 -14.45 3.12 14.15
C GLY A 64 -15.62 2.14 14.37
N ARG A 65 -15.58 0.96 13.75
CA ARG A 65 -16.59 -0.10 13.97
C ARG A 65 -16.49 -0.75 15.34
N VAL A 66 -15.30 -0.86 15.92
CA VAL A 66 -15.12 -1.39 17.29
C VAL A 66 -15.82 -0.48 18.28
N ILE A 67 -15.63 0.85 18.16
CA ILE A 67 -16.26 1.83 19.06
C ILE A 67 -17.79 1.76 18.97
N ASP A 68 -18.37 1.66 17.77
CA ASP A 68 -19.82 1.55 17.59
C ASP A 68 -20.40 0.22 18.11
N ALA A 69 -19.64 -0.88 18.02
CA ALA A 69 -20.08 -2.18 18.50
C ALA A 69 -20.08 -2.26 20.03
N GLU A 70 -19.08 -1.68 20.70
CA GLU A 70 -18.99 -1.62 22.17
C GLU A 70 -20.04 -0.67 22.78
N GLN A 71 -20.49 0.36 22.06
CA GLN A 71 -21.55 1.27 22.54
C GLN A 71 -22.97 0.71 22.38
N ARG A 72 -23.15 -0.38 21.63
CA ARG A 72 -24.47 -0.93 21.28
C ARG A 72 -24.92 -2.08 22.19
N ASP A 73 -24.16 -2.41 23.23
CA ASP A 73 -24.50 -3.43 24.23
C ASP A 73 -24.95 -2.74 25.55
N PRO A 74 -26.28 -2.60 25.81
CA PRO A 74 -26.82 -2.08 27.07
C PRO A 74 -26.93 -3.13 28.19
#